data_AF-A0A3G9DUY7-F1
#
_entry.id   AF-A0A3G9DUY7-F1
#
_cell.length_a   1.000
_cell.length_b   1.000
_cell.length_c   1.000
_cell.angle_alpha   90.00
_cell.angle_beta   90.00
_cell.angle_gamma   90.00
#
_symmetry.space_group_name_H-M   'P 1'
#
loop_
_entity.id
_entity.type
_entity.pdbx_description
1 polymer ?
#
loop_
_entity_poly.entity_id
_entity_poly.type
_entity_poly.pdbx_seq_one_letter_code
_entity_poly.pdbx_strand_id
1 'polypeptide(L)' 'MDNKLKETGLIKKISIPETLLSLPIGKPMLIPTSKIKTSSIRTAKTRLEKAQKARFEVTTDGLINETKVIRLL' A
#
# COMPACT_ATOMS: atom_id res chain seq x y z
N MET A 1 6.13 -24.38 31.77
CA MET A 1 6.62 -24.51 30.38
C MET A 1 6.75 -23.11 29.82
N ASP A 2 7.95 -22.56 29.97
CA ASP A 2 8.28 -21.18 29.69
C ASP A 2 8.40 -20.96 28.19
N ASN A 3 7.35 -20.42 27.57
CA ASN A 3 7.40 -20.07 26.16
C ASN A 3 8.09 -18.70 26.00
N LYS A 4 9.43 -18.70 26.05
CA LYS A 4 10.26 -17.57 25.63
C LYS A 4 9.98 -17.32 24.14
N LEU A 5 9.08 -16.38 23.87
CA LEU A 5 8.94 -15.74 22.56
C LEU A 5 10.31 -15.15 22.22
N LYS A 6 11.06 -15.85 21.35
CA LYS A 6 12.30 -15.34 20.78
C LYS A 6 12.00 -13.97 20.17
N GLU A 7 12.66 -12.94 20.70
CA GLU A 7 12.77 -11.61 20.11
C GLU A 7 13.49 -11.73 18.75
N THR A 8 12.78 -12.27 17.77
CA THR A 8 13.13 -12.10 16.37
C THR A 8 12.83 -10.65 16.07
N GLY A 9 13.88 -9.87 15.76
CA GLY A 9 13.78 -8.43 15.52
C GLY A 9 12.53 -8.12 14.69
N LEU A 10 11.63 -7.33 15.27
CA LEU A 10 10.34 -7.03 14.69
C LEU A 10 10.54 -6.40 13.30
N ILE A 11 10.54 -7.21 12.25
CA ILE A 11 10.46 -6.72 10.88
C ILE A 11 9.06 -6.11 10.78
N LYS A 12 8.96 -4.79 10.97
CA LYS A 12 7.71 -4.04 10.88
C LYS A 12 7.23 -4.15 9.43
N LYS A 13 6.42 -5.18 9.14
CA LYS A 13 5.80 -5.36 7.84
C LYS A 13 4.85 -4.19 7.62
N ILE A 14 5.18 -3.34 6.66
CA ILE A 14 4.29 -2.28 6.20
C ILE A 14 3.05 -2.96 5.60
N SER A 15 1.89 -2.71 6.19
CA SER A 15 0.61 -3.16 5.64
C SER A 15 0.24 -2.24 4.48
N ILE A 16 0.32 -2.76 3.25
CA ILE A 16 0.01 -1.99 2.03
C ILE A 16 -1.45 -1.51 2.03
N PRO A 17 -2.46 -2.34 2.36
CA PRO A 17 -3.85 -1.88 2.40
C PRO A 17 -4.08 -0.74 3.40
N GLU A 18 -3.49 -0.83 4.59
CA GLU A 18 -3.58 0.25 5.60
C GLU A 18 -2.88 1.52 5.12
N THR A 19 -1.71 1.37 4.49
CA THR A 19 -0.99 2.50 3.88
C THR A 19 -1.87 3.20 2.84
N LEU A 20 -2.54 2.44 1.96
CA LEU A 20 -3.45 3.00 0.96
C LEU A 20 -4.66 3.69 1.60
N LEU A 21 -5.22 3.14 2.68
CA LEU A 21 -6.34 3.76 3.41
C LEU A 21 -5.92 5.01 4.19
N SER A 22 -4.66 5.13 4.61
CA SER A 22 -4.14 6.34 5.25
C SER A 22 -3.92 7.51 4.27
N LEU A 23 -3.98 7.25 2.96
CA LEU A 23 -3.81 8.30 1.97
C LEU A 23 -4.96 9.32 2.04
N PRO A 24 -4.65 10.63 1.92
CA PRO A 24 -5.67 11.66 1.79
C PRO A 24 -6.50 11.47 0.52
N ILE A 25 -7.81 11.66 0.64
CA ILE A 25 -8.74 11.61 -0.49
C ILE A 25 -8.48 12.80 -1.42
N GLY A 26 -8.50 12.55 -2.73
CA GLY A 26 -8.36 13.55 -3.79
C GLY A 26 -6.93 14.04 -4.03
N LYS A 27 -5.95 13.64 -3.22
CA LYS A 27 -4.55 14.06 -3.37
C LYS A 27 -3.71 12.94 -3.98
N PRO A 28 -2.96 13.21 -5.06
CA PRO A 28 -2.03 12.24 -5.60
C PRO A 28 -0.83 12.06 -4.68
N MET A 29 -0.43 10.80 -4.48
CA MET A 29 0.79 10.44 -3.77
C MET A 29 1.66 9.56 -4.65
N LEU A 30 2.96 9.87 -4.69
CA LEU A 30 3.96 9.07 -5.37
C LEU A 30 4.54 8.05 -4.39
N ILE A 31 4.50 6.78 -4.78
CA ILE A 31 5.06 5.68 -4.01
C ILE A 31 6.25 5.12 -4.79
N PRO A 32 7.48 5.22 -4.26
CA PRO A 32 8.65 4.61 -4.86
C PRO A 32 8.52 3.09 -4.89
N THR A 33 8.85 2.49 -6.04
CA THR A 33 8.82 1.03 -6.25
C THR A 33 9.81 0.31 -5.33
N SER A 34 10.86 1.00 -4.90
CA SER A 34 11.82 0.53 -3.89
C SER A 34 11.20 0.33 -2.50
N LYS A 35 10.12 1.05 -2.18
CA LYS A 35 9.37 0.90 -0.93
C LYS A 35 8.25 -0.12 -1.07
N ILE A 36 7.43 0.02 -2.12
CA ILE A 36 6.30 -0.88 -2.37
C ILE A 36 6.23 -1.16 -3.87
N LYS A 37 6.30 -2.45 -4.23
CA LYS A 37 6.14 -2.89 -5.62
C LYS A 37 4.77 -2.49 -6.16
N THR A 38 4.72 -1.99 -7.39
CA THR A 38 3.49 -1.62 -8.10
C THR A 38 2.46 -2.76 -8.14
N SER A 39 2.90 -4.01 -8.34
CA SER A 39 2.02 -5.19 -8.34
C SER A 39 1.30 -5.38 -7.01
N SER A 40 2.00 -5.13 -5.89
CA SER A 40 1.43 -5.20 -4.55
C SER A 40 0.42 -4.08 -4.31
N ILE A 41 0.68 -2.87 -4.83
CA ILE A 41 -0.28 -1.75 -4.79
C ILE A 41 -1.56 -2.12 -5.56
N ARG A 42 -1.44 -2.63 -6.79
CA ARG A 42 -2.60 -3.06 -7.60
C ARG A 42 -3.41 -4.14 -6.90
N THR A 43 -2.74 -5.13 -6.30
CA THR A 43 -3.39 -6.20 -5.54
C THR A 43 -4.15 -5.66 -4.34
N ALA A 44 -3.54 -4.77 -3.56
CA ALA A 44 -4.17 -4.15 -2.40
C ALA A 44 -5.37 -3.27 -2.81
N LYS A 45 -5.22 -2.46 -3.86
CA LYS A 45 -6.31 -1.70 -4.48
C LYS A 45 -7.50 -2.61 -4.80
N THR A 46 -7.29 -3.68 -5.57
CA THR A 46 -8.38 -4.59 -5.98
C THR A 46 -9.10 -5.19 -4.77
N ARG A 47 -8.35 -5.56 -3.71
CA ARG A 47 -8.95 -6.09 -2.47
C ARG A 47 -9.81 -5.05 -1.76
N LEU A 48 -9.32 -3.82 -1.63
CA LEU A 48 -10.04 -2.72 -0.96
C LEU A 48 -11.29 -2.30 -1.73
N GLU A 49 -11.21 -2.25 -3.06
CA GLU A 49 -12.34 -1.92 -3.93
C GLU A 49 -13.41 -3.01 -3.92
N LYS A 50 -13.01 -4.30 -3.96
CA LYS A 50 -13.94 -5.43 -3.81
C LYS A 50 -14.64 -5.42 -2.46
N ALA A 51 -13.94 -5.02 -1.40
CA ALA A 51 -14.51 -4.85 -0.06
C ALA A 51 -15.28 -3.54 0.12
N GLN A 52 -15.43 -2.72 -0.94
CA GLN A 52 -16.11 -1.42 -0.92
C GLN A 52 -15.57 -0.45 0.15
N LYS A 53 -14.30 -0.60 0.57
CA LYS A 53 -13.70 0.22 1.64
C LYS A 53 -13.16 1.56 1.14
N ALA A 54 -12.69 1.60 -0.11
CA ALA A 54 -12.11 2.77 -0.75
C ALA A 54 -12.02 2.55 -2.26
N ARG A 55 -11.83 3.63 -3.02
CA ARG A 55 -11.56 3.58 -4.46
C ARG A 55 -10.23 4.25 -4.79
N PHE A 56 -9.48 3.69 -5.74
CA PHE A 56 -8.15 4.20 -6.06
C PHE A 56 -7.91 4.31 -7.57
N GLU A 57 -7.28 5.40 -7.97
CA GLU A 57 -6.63 5.52 -9.27
C GLU A 57 -5.13 5.22 -9.10
N VAL A 58 -4.57 4.38 -9.97
CA VAL A 58 -3.16 3.96 -9.89
C VAL A 58 -2.57 4.04 -11.28
N THR A 59 -1.54 4.86 -11.46
CA THR A 59 -0.83 5.01 -12.73
C THR A 59 0.68 4.96 -12.55
N THR A 60 1.34 4.42 -13.57
CA THR A 60 2.80 4.40 -13.72
C THR A 60 3.24 5.13 -15.00
N ASP A 61 2.29 5.66 -15.78
CA ASP A 61 2.61 6.32 -17.05
C ASP A 61 3.40 7.60 -16.80
N GLY A 62 4.50 7.75 -17.53
CA GLY A 62 5.42 8.87 -17.40
C GLY A 62 6.26 8.87 -16.12
N LEU A 63 6.21 7.80 -15.31
CA LEU A 63 6.96 7.69 -14.06
C LEU A 63 8.06 6.62 -14.16
N ILE A 64 9.25 6.96 -13.68
CA ILE A 64 10.38 6.03 -13.59
C ILE A 64 10.47 5.56 -12.14
N ASN A 65 10.40 4.24 -11.91
CA ASN A 65 10.51 3.62 -10.59
C ASN A 65 9.51 4.10 -9.52
N GLU A 66 8.42 4.73 -9.93
CA GLU A 66 7.39 5.26 -9.04
C GLU A 66 6.00 4.84 -9.49
N THR A 67 5.06 4.86 -8.56
CA THR A 67 3.64 4.63 -8.82
C THR A 67 2.85 5.77 -8.21
N LYS A 68 2.09 6.49 -9.02
CA LYS A 68 1.15 7.50 -8.56
C LYS A 68 -0.14 6.82 -8.14
N VAL A 69 -0.59 7.13 -6.93
CA VAL A 69 -1.84 6.62 -6.35
C VAL A 69 -2.69 7.81 -5.92
N ILE A 70 -3.97 7.78 -6.28
CA ILE A 70 -4.97 8.76 -5.84
C ILE A 70 -6.09 7.97 -5.16
N ARG A 71 -6.42 8.35 -3.93
CA ARG A 71 -7.62 7.82 -3.27
C ARG A 71 -8.82 8.68 -3.67
N LEU A 72 -9.84 8.07 -4.24
CA LEU A 72 -11.03 8.76 -4.74
C LEU A 72 -12.15 8.82 -3.69
N LEU A 73 -12.29 7.76 -2.87
CA LEU A 73 -13.26 7.60 -1.78
C LEU A 73 -12.64 6.75 -0.66
#